data_AF-A0A925MTE7-F1
#
_entry.id   AF-A0A925MTE7-F1
#
_cell.length_a   1.000
_cell.length_b   1.000
_cell.length_c   1.000
_cell.angle_alpha   90.00
_cell.angle_beta   90.00
_cell.angle_gamma   90.00
#
_symmetry.space_group_name_H-M   'P 1'
#
loop_
_entity.id
_entity.type
_entity.pdbx_description
1 polymer ?
#
loop_
_entity_poly.entity_id
_entity_poly.type
_entity_poly.pdbx_seq_one_letter_code
_entity_poly.pdbx_strand_id
1 'polypeptide(L)'
;MHIIKFVHLCVGIFGIIVFVLTGQYLAIVLQGLVGMSDGPRLLYRTSHLYLMWSSLLNLVVGYYFVVAQTQGARVSQAISSAMLLLGPPLILIGFFVESPANNISRPFCGWANYFALAGTLLHVVSSRRVQPQSM
;
A
#
# COMPACT_ATOMS: atom_id res chain seq x y z
N MET A 1 -3.98 3.02 20.56
CA MET A 1 -4.38 2.70 19.17
C MET A 1 -4.61 3.91 18.27
N HIS A 2 -4.75 5.12 18.82
CA HIS A 2 -4.70 6.37 18.01
C HIS A 2 -3.40 6.53 17.21
N ILE A 3 -2.28 6.01 17.73
CA ILE A 3 -0.99 5.99 17.01
C ILE A 3 -1.08 5.20 15.70
N ILE A 4 -1.70 4.01 15.70
CA ILE A 4 -1.83 3.19 14.48
C ILE A 4 -2.65 3.93 13.42
N LYS A 5 -3.76 4.54 13.84
CA LYS A 5 -4.57 5.42 12.99
C LYS A 5 -3.72 6.53 12.35
N PHE A 6 -2.96 7.24 13.18
CA PHE A 6 -2.09 8.33 12.75
C PHE A 6 -0.99 7.86 11.79
N VAL A 7 -0.37 6.72 12.07
CA VAL A 7 0.68 6.13 11.23
C VAL A 7 0.12 5.76 9.85
N HIS A 8 -1.05 5.13 9.77
CA HIS A 8 -1.70 4.87 8.47
C HIS A 8 -2.01 6.14 7.69
N LEU A 9 -2.52 7.18 8.35
CA LEU A 9 -2.76 8.48 7.71
C LEU A 9 -1.45 9.10 7.21
N CYS A 10 -0.40 9.11 8.02
CA CYS A 10 0.90 9.66 7.63
C CYS A 10 1.50 8.90 6.46
N VAL A 11 1.53 7.57 6.52
CA VAL A 11 2.05 6.72 5.43
C VAL A 11 1.22 6.88 4.17
N GLY A 12 -0.09 6.98 4.30
CA GLY A 12 -0.99 7.22 3.17
C GLY A 12 -0.75 8.59 2.51
N ILE A 13 -0.72 9.68 3.28
CA ILE A 13 -0.45 11.03 2.77
C ILE A 13 0.94 11.09 2.13
N PHE A 14 1.96 10.61 2.85
CA PHE A 14 3.34 10.58 2.35
C PHE A 14 3.44 9.75 1.07
N GLY A 15 2.79 8.58 1.03
CA GLY A 15 2.74 7.72 -0.15
C GLY A 15 2.09 8.40 -1.37
N ILE A 16 1.06 9.21 -1.17
CA ILE A 16 0.47 10.04 -2.26
C ILE A 16 1.45 11.10 -2.75
N ILE A 17 2.20 11.75 -1.84
CA ILE A 17 3.25 12.70 -2.24
C ILE A 17 4.31 11.97 -3.08
N VAL A 18 4.78 10.81 -2.64
CA VAL A 18 5.75 9.99 -3.37
C VAL A 18 5.18 9.51 -4.71
N PHE A 19 3.90 9.16 -4.77
CA PHE A 19 3.22 8.86 -6.03
C PHE A 19 3.32 10.05 -7.00
N VAL A 20 2.98 11.27 -6.59
CA VAL A 20 3.11 12.46 -7.44
C VAL A 20 4.56 12.65 -7.90
N LEU A 21 5.53 12.53 -6.98
CA LEU A 21 6.96 12.68 -7.29
C LEU A 21 7.46 11.61 -8.28
N THR A 22 7.05 10.35 -8.12
CA THR A 22 7.41 9.29 -9.07
C THR A 22 6.77 9.53 -10.43
N GLY A 23 5.56 10.12 -10.50
CA GLY A 23 4.95 10.55 -11.76
C GLY A 23 5.76 11.64 -12.46
N GLN A 24 6.24 12.64 -11.71
CA GLN A 24 7.14 13.66 -12.24
C GLN A 24 8.48 13.06 -12.69
N TYR A 25 9.02 12.10 -11.94
CA TYR A 25 10.21 11.37 -12.32
C TYR A 25 10.04 10.62 -13.66
N LEU A 26 8.91 9.93 -13.85
CA LEU A 26 8.59 9.25 -15.12
C LEU A 26 8.50 10.25 -16.29
N ALA A 27 7.87 11.40 -16.07
CA ALA A 27 7.66 12.42 -17.10
C ALA A 27 8.96 13.13 -17.49
N ILE A 28 9.74 13.56 -16.50
CA ILE A 28 10.88 14.47 -16.69
C ILE A 28 12.17 13.67 -16.87
N VAL A 29 12.50 12.79 -15.91
CA VAL A 29 13.79 12.09 -15.88
C VAL A 29 13.82 10.94 -16.87
N LEU A 30 12.73 10.17 -16.95
CA LEU A 30 12.61 9.08 -17.93
C LEU A 30 11.99 9.52 -19.26
N GLN A 31 11.84 10.84 -19.49
CA GLN A 31 11.33 11.42 -20.74
C GLN A 31 9.99 10.82 -21.18
N GLY A 32 9.07 10.59 -20.24
CA GLY A 32 7.78 9.95 -20.52
C GLY A 32 7.89 8.49 -20.97
N LEU A 33 9.03 7.84 -20.72
CA LEU A 33 9.38 6.49 -21.15
C LEU A 33 9.49 6.34 -22.68
N VAL A 34 9.74 7.44 -23.40
CA VAL A 34 9.95 7.44 -24.85
C VAL A 34 11.23 6.67 -25.17
N GLY A 35 11.18 5.78 -26.16
CA GLY A 35 12.32 4.94 -26.56
C GLY A 35 12.61 3.75 -25.63
N MET A 36 11.89 3.59 -24.51
CA MET A 36 12.03 2.42 -23.63
C MET A 36 11.31 1.20 -24.21
N SER A 37 11.86 0.00 -24.08
CA SER A 37 11.17 -1.24 -24.48
C SER A 37 9.86 -1.45 -23.69
N ASP A 38 8.91 -2.19 -24.27
CA ASP A 38 7.56 -2.29 -23.72
C ASP A 38 7.50 -2.95 -22.34
N GLY A 39 8.38 -3.91 -22.06
CA GLY A 39 8.45 -4.59 -20.76
C GLY A 39 8.70 -3.63 -19.60
N PRO A 40 9.91 -3.03 -19.47
CA PRO A 40 10.22 -2.05 -18.44
C PRO A 40 9.21 -0.88 -18.39
N ARG A 41 8.74 -0.43 -19.56
CA ARG A 41 7.72 0.63 -19.65
C ARG A 41 6.42 0.26 -18.94
N LEU A 42 5.93 -0.97 -19.15
CA LEU A 42 4.75 -1.50 -18.47
C LEU A 42 5.02 -1.66 -16.96
N LEU A 43 6.22 -2.12 -16.59
CA LEU A 43 6.58 -2.31 -15.19
C LEU A 43 6.59 -0.99 -14.41
N TYR A 44 7.20 0.06 -14.96
CA TYR A 44 7.21 1.39 -14.35
C TYR A 44 5.79 1.94 -14.12
N ARG A 45 4.94 1.86 -15.15
CA ARG A 45 3.55 2.33 -15.06
C ARG A 45 2.75 1.54 -14.03
N THR A 46 2.90 0.22 -14.03
CA THR A 46 2.23 -0.66 -13.07
C THR A 46 2.69 -0.40 -11.63
N SER A 47 4.00 -0.28 -11.40
CA SER A 47 4.56 0.07 -10.08
C SER A 47 4.03 1.40 -9.56
N HIS A 48 3.99 2.41 -10.44
CA HIS A 48 3.49 3.74 -10.10
C HIS A 48 2.01 3.69 -9.68
N LEU A 49 1.16 2.94 -10.41
CA LEU A 49 -0.24 2.73 -10.03
C LEU A 49 -0.40 1.94 -8.73
N TYR A 50 0.43 0.91 -8.51
CA TYR A 50 0.40 0.15 -7.26
C TYR A 50 0.82 0.97 -6.05
N LEU A 51 1.73 1.95 -6.23
CA LEU A 51 2.13 2.86 -5.17
C LEU A 51 0.94 3.73 -4.75
N MET A 52 0.22 4.28 -5.74
CA MET A 52 -1.01 5.04 -5.50
C MET A 52 -2.04 4.20 -4.73
N TRP A 53 -2.37 3.02 -5.23
CA TRP A 53 -3.34 2.12 -4.61
C TRP A 53 -2.96 1.77 -3.17
N SER A 54 -1.72 1.36 -2.94
CA SER A 54 -1.26 0.97 -1.60
C SER A 54 -1.27 2.14 -0.62
N SER A 55 -0.99 3.35 -1.10
CA SER A 55 -1.07 4.58 -0.31
C SER A 55 -2.52 4.97 0.01
N LEU A 56 -3.43 4.85 -0.97
CA LEU A 56 -4.86 5.07 -0.77
C LEU A 56 -5.45 4.07 0.24
N LEU A 57 -5.03 2.81 0.20
CA LEU A 57 -5.46 1.80 1.16
C LEU A 57 -5.09 2.18 2.61
N ASN A 58 -3.89 2.72 2.80
CA ASN A 58 -3.45 3.26 4.09
C ASN A 58 -4.25 4.51 4.50
N LEU A 59 -4.56 5.43 3.58
CA LEU A 59 -5.44 6.56 3.87
C LEU A 59 -6.83 6.12 4.32
N VAL A 60 -7.46 5.19 3.60
CA VAL A 60 -8.80 4.69 3.90
C VAL A 60 -8.82 3.99 5.26
N VAL A 61 -7.87 3.08 5.50
CA VAL A 61 -7.76 2.39 6.80
C VAL A 61 -7.48 3.37 7.92
N GLY A 62 -6.58 4.33 7.73
CA GLY A 62 -6.28 5.37 8.72
C GLY A 62 -7.47 6.29 9.00
N TYR A 63 -8.29 6.62 8.01
CA TYR A 63 -9.46 7.47 8.20
C TYR A 63 -10.57 6.74 8.97
N TYR A 64 -10.88 5.51 8.58
CA TYR A 64 -11.95 4.70 9.15
C TYR A 64 -11.52 3.76 10.28
N PHE A 65 -10.31 3.90 10.80
CA PHE A 65 -9.77 3.00 11.81
C PHE A 65 -10.65 2.96 13.08
N VAL A 66 -11.22 1.80 13.38
CA VAL A 66 -11.96 1.55 14.63
C VAL A 66 -11.22 0.49 15.44
N VAL A 67 -11.04 0.76 16.73
CA VAL A 67 -10.34 -0.15 17.65
C VAL A 67 -11.12 -1.44 17.87
N ALA A 68 -10.48 -2.58 17.63
CA ALA A 68 -11.08 -3.89 17.89
C ALA A 68 -11.34 -4.12 19.39
N GLN A 69 -12.48 -4.73 19.71
CA GLN A 69 -12.96 -4.91 21.09
C GLN A 69 -12.32 -6.12 21.78
N THR A 70 -12.17 -7.24 21.08
CA THR A 70 -11.61 -8.48 21.63
C THR A 70 -10.10 -8.58 21.43
N GLN A 71 -9.40 -9.32 22.29
CA GLN A 71 -7.95 -9.49 22.18
C GLN A 71 -7.54 -10.15 20.85
N GLY A 72 -8.24 -11.20 20.43
CA GLY A 72 -7.97 -11.87 19.14
C GLY A 72 -8.14 -10.93 17.95
N ALA A 73 -9.18 -10.09 17.95
CA ALA A 73 -9.40 -9.11 16.90
C ALA A 73 -8.32 -8.01 16.93
N ARG A 74 -7.80 -7.62 18.10
CA ARG A 74 -6.66 -6.68 18.19
C ARG A 74 -5.38 -7.25 17.61
N VAL A 75 -5.10 -8.53 17.82
CA VAL A 75 -3.94 -9.21 17.21
C VAL A 75 -4.08 -9.23 15.69
N SER A 76 -5.25 -9.65 15.19
CA SER A 76 -5.55 -9.61 13.75
C SER A 76 -5.42 -8.20 13.16
N GLN A 77 -5.91 -7.18 13.88
CA GLN A 77 -5.79 -5.77 13.48
C GLN A 77 -4.33 -5.29 13.45
N ALA A 78 -3.49 -5.72 14.39
CA ALA A 78 -2.07 -5.37 14.41
C ALA A 78 -1.31 -6.00 13.23
N ILE A 79 -1.55 -7.30 12.96
CA ILE A 79 -0.96 -8.01 11.82
C ILE A 79 -1.40 -7.36 10.50
N SER A 80 -2.70 -7.09 10.37
CA SER A 80 -3.27 -6.36 9.24
C SER A 80 -2.58 -5.01 9.04
N SER A 81 -2.46 -4.21 10.11
CA SER A 81 -1.82 -2.89 10.04
C SER A 81 -0.38 -2.99 9.57
N ALA A 82 0.40 -3.94 10.11
CA ALA A 82 1.78 -4.15 9.69
C ALA A 82 1.89 -4.51 8.19
N MET A 83 1.06 -5.43 7.71
CA MET A 83 1.03 -5.80 6.29
C MET A 83 0.71 -4.61 5.38
N LEU A 84 -0.32 -3.82 5.72
CA LEU A 84 -0.74 -2.68 4.93
C LEU A 84 0.31 -1.55 4.93
N LEU A 85 0.96 -1.31 6.06
CA LEU A 85 2.01 -0.29 6.19
C LEU A 85 3.28 -0.63 5.40
N LEU A 86 3.57 -1.93 5.21
CA LEU A 86 4.70 -2.38 4.39
C LEU A 86 4.46 -2.25 2.88
N GLY A 87 3.21 -2.08 2.45
CA GLY A 87 2.86 -2.00 1.03
C GLY A 87 3.57 -0.86 0.28
N PRO A 88 3.38 0.41 0.65
CA PRO A 88 3.99 1.54 -0.06
C PRO A 88 5.52 1.48 -0.15
N PRO A 89 6.30 1.19 0.91
CA PRO A 89 7.75 1.11 0.79
C PRO A 89 8.21 -0.05 -0.09
N LEU A 90 7.55 -1.22 -0.05
CA LEU A 90 7.88 -2.34 -0.94
C LEU A 90 7.60 -2.00 -2.41
N ILE A 91 6.47 -1.35 -2.71
CA ILE A 91 6.21 -0.89 -4.08
C ILE A 91 7.25 0.15 -4.53
N LEU A 92 7.63 1.09 -3.65
CA LEU A 92 8.63 2.10 -3.97
C LEU A 92 9.99 1.47 -4.28
N ILE A 93 10.39 0.46 -3.51
CA ILE A 93 11.60 -0.34 -3.81
C ILE A 93 11.45 -1.03 -5.17
N GLY A 94 10.31 -1.70 -5.42
CA GLY A 94 10.05 -2.35 -6.71
C GLY A 94 10.01 -1.39 -7.89
N PHE A 95 9.60 -0.14 -7.68
CA PHE A 95 9.64 0.91 -8.69
C PHE A 95 11.08 1.18 -9.16
N PHE A 96 12.04 1.33 -8.24
CA PHE A 96 13.42 1.63 -8.59
C PHE A 96 14.28 0.41 -8.92
N VAL A 97 13.99 -0.75 -8.33
CA VAL A 97 14.82 -1.96 -8.46
C VAL A 97 14.31 -2.91 -9.53
N GLU A 98 13.01 -3.15 -9.61
CA GLU A 98 12.44 -4.16 -10.51
C GLU A 98 12.01 -3.58 -11.85
N SER A 99 11.47 -2.36 -11.85
CA SER A 99 10.93 -1.76 -13.08
C SER A 99 11.95 -1.49 -14.18
N PRO A 100 13.23 -1.14 -13.88
CA PRO A 100 14.26 -1.06 -14.91
C PRO A 100 14.78 -2.43 -15.38
N ALA A 101 14.45 -3.53 -14.71
CA ALA A 101 15.00 -4.84 -15.06
C ALA A 101 14.41 -5.38 -16.38
N ASN A 102 15.25 -6.05 -17.18
CA ASN A 102 14.83 -6.69 -18.43
C ASN A 102 14.10 -8.04 -18.23
N ASN A 103 13.59 -8.30 -17.03
CA ASN A 103 12.83 -9.50 -16.71
C ASN A 103 11.55 -9.13 -15.97
N ILE A 104 10.59 -10.05 -15.97
CA ILE A 104 9.27 -9.85 -15.38
C ILE A 104 9.21 -10.20 -13.88
N SER A 105 10.34 -10.49 -13.24
CA SER A 105 10.38 -10.88 -11.83
C SER A 105 10.09 -9.68 -10.94
N ARG A 106 9.09 -9.83 -10.07
CA ARG A 106 8.54 -8.75 -9.24
C ARG A 106 8.39 -9.14 -7.77
N PRO A 107 9.42 -9.62 -7.07
CA PRO A 107 9.28 -10.10 -5.70
C PRO A 107 8.73 -9.04 -4.74
N PHE A 108 9.27 -7.82 -4.73
CA PHE A 108 8.83 -6.74 -3.84
C PHE A 108 7.41 -6.29 -4.16
N CYS A 109 7.10 -6.04 -5.44
CA CYS A 109 5.74 -5.65 -5.81
C CYS A 109 4.73 -6.80 -5.65
N GLY A 110 5.15 -8.04 -5.85
CA GLY A 110 4.34 -9.23 -5.58
C GLY A 110 4.00 -9.34 -4.10
N TRP A 111 5.00 -9.28 -3.22
CA TRP A 111 4.78 -9.31 -1.77
C TRP A 111 3.92 -8.16 -1.27
N ALA A 112 4.14 -6.94 -1.77
CA ALA A 112 3.32 -5.79 -1.43
C ALA A 112 1.83 -6.01 -1.77
N ASN A 113 1.54 -6.60 -2.93
CA ASN A 113 0.17 -6.92 -3.33
C ASN A 113 -0.44 -8.04 -2.48
N TYR A 114 0.32 -9.08 -2.14
CA TYR A 114 -0.14 -10.12 -1.23
C TYR A 114 -0.38 -9.60 0.19
N PHE A 115 0.46 -8.68 0.68
CA PHE A 115 0.25 -7.99 1.95
C PHE A 115 -0.97 -7.07 1.91
N ALA A 116 -1.20 -6.36 0.80
CA ALA A 116 -2.42 -5.57 0.62
C ALA A 116 -3.67 -6.47 0.68
N LEU A 117 -3.67 -7.61 0.00
CA LEU A 117 -4.76 -8.58 0.02
C LEU A 117 -4.99 -9.15 1.43
N ALA A 118 -3.97 -9.81 2.00
CA ALA A 118 -4.08 -10.47 3.30
C ALA A 118 -4.37 -9.46 4.42
N GLY A 119 -3.69 -8.32 4.41
CA GLY A 119 -3.89 -7.24 5.37
C GLY A 119 -5.30 -6.67 5.31
N THR A 120 -5.88 -6.49 4.12
CA THR A 120 -7.27 -6.02 3.96
C THR A 120 -8.27 -7.05 4.49
N LEU A 121 -8.10 -8.33 4.15
CA LEU A 121 -8.99 -9.40 4.63
C LEU A 121 -8.96 -9.50 6.16
N LEU A 122 -7.78 -9.48 6.77
CA LEU A 122 -7.62 -9.46 8.22
C LEU A 122 -8.23 -8.19 8.84
N HIS A 123 -8.08 -7.04 8.18
CA HIS A 123 -8.67 -5.78 8.64
C HIS A 123 -10.19 -5.90 8.76
N VAL A 124 -10.84 -6.41 7.70
CA VAL A 124 -12.31 -6.59 7.65
C VAL A 124 -12.77 -7.54 8.76
N VAL A 125 -12.09 -8.67 8.94
CA VAL A 125 -12.44 -9.63 10.01
C VAL A 125 -12.27 -9.02 11.40
N SER A 126 -11.23 -8.20 11.61
CA SER A 126 -10.97 -7.53 12.89
C SER A 126 -11.94 -6.38 13.20
N SER A 127 -12.58 -5.81 12.16
CA SER A 127 -13.42 -4.61 12.27
C SER A 127 -14.90 -4.90 12.53
N ARG A 128 -15.27 -6.14 12.87
CA ARG A 128 -16.65 -6.50 13.22
C ARG A 128 -17.10 -5.69 14.44
N ARG A 129 -18.09 -4.82 14.25
CA ARG A 129 -18.73 -4.06 15.32
C ARG A 129 -19.62 -5.02 16.13
N VAL A 130 -19.38 -5.13 17.43
CA VAL A 130 -20.39 -5.68 18.34
C VAL A 130 -21.49 -4.63 18.42
N GLN A 131 -22.69 -4.94 17.94
CA GLN A 131 -23.86 -4.09 18.16
C GLN A 131 -24.12 -4.01 19.67
N PRO A 132 -24.32 -2.81 20.22
CA PRO A 132 -24.82 -2.71 21.59
C PRO A 132 -26.15 -3.45 21.66
N GLN A 133 -26.27 -4.42 22.57
CA GLN A 133 -27.56 -5.02 22.88
C GLN A 133 -28.48 -3.89 23.34
N SER A 134 -29.52 -3.60 22.57
CA SER A 134 -30.61 -2.73 23.01
C SER A 134 -31.25 -3.38 24.23
N MET A 135 -31.04 -2.78 25.41
CA MET A 135 -31.80 -3.08 26.63
C MET A 135 -33.18 -2.44 26.55
#